data_AF-A0A7Y2GZD9-F1
#
_entry.id   AF-A0A7Y2GZD9-F1
#
_cell.length_a   1.000
_cell.length_b   1.000
_cell.length_c   1.000
_cell.angle_alpha   90.00
_cell.angle_beta   90.00
_cell.angle_gamma   90.00
#
_symmetry.space_group_name_H-M   'P 1'
#
loop_
_entity.id
_entity.type
_entity.pdbx_description
1 polymer ?
#
loop_
_entity_poly.entity_id
_entity_poly.type
_entity_poly.pdbx_seq_one_letter_code
_entity_poly.pdbx_strand_id
1 'polypeptide(L)'
;MTTLLFTAAFTAADAGAQSPETDHSVARRWNEALLQSIREDYARPTVHARNLYHLSVAIYDAWAMYDPVARPVLVGRTIRGFTCPMPGVPTASDVDEARREAISFAAYKLLHHRFRRSPGAEAAMARYDDLMIELGYNPAQETGSEAWTLGQYIADCLIDFGHQDGANEQNSYENRYYEPVNPPLAPVLPGNPFIEDPNRWQPLFLDLFVDQAGNPIPFNVPAFLGPEWGEVVPFALSAEDLTFHRRDDYDYWVYNDPGPPPMLDPVTGGGSSEFYRWGFTLVALWSSHLDPSDGVMWDISPASIGNVQEFVPVESYHRFYDLTEGGDTGEGRRRNPVTGEPYLAQIVPRGDYTRVLAEFWADGPDSETPPGHWFTILNEVNDHPMLEKRYRGMGERLDDLEWDVKAYLALGGAMHDVAIAAWAVKGRYDYIRPISAIRYMASMGQSTERTAPDYHPAGLPLIDGYDERVEEGDPLAGPENEHDGKNKLYAWRGPDFIEDPDI
;
A
#
# COMPACT_ATOMS: atom_id res chain seq x y z
N MET A 1 10.62 61.16 -18.76
CA MET A 1 10.66 61.26 -20.24
C MET A 1 12.04 60.79 -20.64
N THR A 2 12.27 59.68 -21.33
CA THR A 2 11.47 59.08 -22.41
C THR A 2 11.88 57.62 -22.58
N THR A 3 10.87 56.78 -22.78
CA THR A 3 10.89 55.36 -23.16
C THR A 3 11.67 55.12 -24.46
N LEU A 4 12.39 54.00 -24.57
CA LEU A 4 12.86 53.45 -25.84
C LEU A 4 12.49 51.96 -25.88
N LEU A 5 11.36 51.69 -26.52
CA LEU A 5 10.95 50.38 -27.01
C LEU A 5 11.79 50.03 -28.24
N PHE A 6 12.39 48.84 -28.25
CA PHE A 6 12.87 48.20 -29.46
C PHE A 6 11.96 47.02 -29.78
N THR A 7 11.20 47.17 -30.85
CA THR A 7 10.50 46.10 -31.56
C THR A 7 11.50 45.40 -32.48
N ALA A 8 11.59 44.07 -32.38
CA ALA A 8 12.20 43.23 -33.40
C ALA A 8 11.14 42.25 -33.90
N ALA A 9 10.72 42.43 -35.15
CA ALA A 9 9.90 41.49 -35.89
C ALA A 9 10.80 40.36 -36.40
N PHE A 10 10.45 39.11 -36.10
CA PHE A 10 11.00 37.94 -36.76
C PHE A 10 9.93 37.30 -37.64
N THR A 11 10.28 37.14 -38.91
CA THR A 11 9.49 36.50 -39.95
C THR A 11 9.44 34.99 -39.70
N ALA A 12 8.24 34.43 -39.62
CA ALA A 12 8.02 32.99 -39.57
C ALA A 12 8.32 32.38 -40.95
N ALA A 13 9.33 31.49 -40.99
CA ALA A 13 9.47 30.52 -42.07
C ALA A 13 8.81 29.23 -41.61
N ASP A 14 7.90 28.75 -42.45
CA ASP A 14 7.14 27.52 -42.32
C ASP A 14 8.09 26.31 -42.34
N ALA A 15 8.20 25.63 -41.20
CA ALA A 15 8.79 24.32 -41.04
C ALA A 15 7.85 23.55 -40.10
N GLY A 16 7.40 22.37 -40.55
CA GLY A 16 6.24 21.65 -40.02
C GLY A 16 6.12 21.66 -38.50
N ALA A 17 4.93 22.02 -38.03
CA ALA A 17 4.55 21.96 -36.63
C ALA A 17 4.56 20.50 -36.15
N GLN A 18 5.69 20.06 -35.60
CA GLN A 18 5.67 19.12 -34.49
C GLN A 18 5.27 19.96 -33.26
N SER A 19 4.06 19.76 -32.77
CA SER A 19 3.72 20.10 -31.40
C SER A 19 4.78 19.46 -30.49
N PRO A 20 5.28 20.15 -29.45
CA PRO A 20 6.18 19.52 -28.50
C PRO A 20 5.43 18.32 -27.92
N GLU A 21 5.93 17.11 -28.15
CA GLU A 21 5.52 15.96 -27.34
C GLU A 21 5.69 16.39 -25.89
N THR A 22 4.65 16.24 -25.08
CA THR A 22 4.85 16.14 -23.64
C THR A 22 5.86 15.00 -23.43
N ASP A 23 6.90 15.22 -22.62
CA ASP A 23 8.11 14.37 -22.47
C ASP A 23 7.86 12.90 -22.03
N HIS A 24 6.60 12.47 -21.98
CA HIS A 24 6.15 11.19 -21.44
C HIS A 24 5.27 10.41 -22.42
N SER A 25 5.43 9.09 -22.42
CA SER A 25 4.63 8.19 -23.26
C SER A 25 3.13 8.28 -22.92
N VAL A 26 2.27 7.87 -23.85
CA VAL A 26 0.81 7.80 -23.60
C VAL A 26 0.48 6.87 -22.42
N ALA A 27 1.25 5.80 -22.22
CA ALA A 27 1.09 4.90 -21.09
C ALA A 27 1.37 5.62 -19.76
N ARG A 28 2.46 6.41 -19.70
CA ARG A 28 2.78 7.24 -18.54
C ARG A 28 1.69 8.27 -18.24
N ARG A 29 1.17 8.94 -19.26
CA ARG A 29 0.12 9.96 -19.07
C ARG A 29 -1.18 9.38 -18.50
N TRP A 30 -1.62 8.21 -18.98
CA TRP A 30 -2.77 7.51 -18.40
C TRP A 30 -2.50 6.92 -17.01
N ASN A 31 -1.26 6.49 -16.73
CA ASN A 31 -0.86 6.09 -15.39
C ASN A 31 -0.94 7.27 -14.40
N GLU A 32 -0.43 8.45 -14.75
CA GLU A 32 -0.53 9.65 -13.91
C GLU A 32 -1.99 10.06 -13.68
N ALA A 33 -2.85 9.95 -14.70
CA ALA A 33 -4.28 10.20 -14.54
C ALA A 33 -4.92 9.24 -13.54
N LEU A 34 -4.59 7.94 -13.59
CA LEU A 34 -5.04 6.97 -12.60
C LEU A 34 -4.50 7.25 -11.20
N LEU A 35 -3.20 7.55 -11.06
CA LEU A 35 -2.58 7.88 -9.77
C LEU A 35 -3.28 9.07 -9.12
N GLN A 36 -3.56 10.12 -9.89
CA GLN A 36 -4.31 11.27 -9.39
C GLN A 36 -5.74 10.89 -8.96
N SER A 37 -6.43 10.03 -9.71
CA SER A 37 -7.75 9.57 -9.30
C SER A 37 -7.73 8.68 -8.06
N ILE A 38 -6.63 7.98 -7.79
CA ILE A 38 -6.46 7.23 -6.53
C ILE A 38 -6.30 8.19 -5.34
N ARG A 39 -5.54 9.30 -5.48
CA ARG A 39 -5.42 10.36 -4.46
C ARG A 39 -6.78 10.96 -4.11
N GLU A 40 -7.68 11.02 -5.08
CA GLU A 40 -9.01 11.65 -4.98
C GLU A 40 -10.13 10.64 -4.63
N ASP A 41 -9.79 9.42 -4.25
CA ASP A 41 -10.74 8.34 -3.92
C ASP A 41 -10.55 7.81 -2.49
N TYR A 42 -11.44 6.93 -2.05
CA TYR A 42 -11.31 6.27 -0.75
C TYR A 42 -10.04 5.43 -0.66
N ALA A 43 -9.47 5.33 0.54
CA ALA A 43 -8.31 4.48 0.82
C ALA A 43 -8.69 2.98 0.76
N ARG A 44 -8.51 2.38 -0.42
CA ARG A 44 -8.89 0.99 -0.71
C ARG A 44 -7.74 0.26 -1.42
N PRO A 45 -6.64 -0.05 -0.70
CA PRO A 45 -5.40 -0.54 -1.32
C PRO A 45 -5.59 -1.79 -2.19
N THR A 46 -6.48 -2.71 -1.82
CA THR A 46 -6.79 -3.88 -2.66
C THR A 46 -7.46 -3.52 -3.98
N VAL A 47 -8.42 -2.59 -3.95
CA VAL A 47 -9.12 -2.08 -5.13
C VAL A 47 -8.15 -1.29 -6.02
N HIS A 48 -7.29 -0.47 -5.43
CA HIS A 48 -6.33 0.36 -6.17
C HIS A 48 -5.21 -0.44 -6.81
N ALA A 49 -4.66 -1.47 -6.12
CA ALA A 49 -3.73 -2.42 -6.72
C ALA A 49 -4.35 -3.11 -7.95
N ARG A 50 -5.62 -3.52 -7.85
CA ARG A 50 -6.37 -4.10 -8.97
C ARG A 50 -6.62 -3.09 -10.11
N ASN A 51 -6.94 -1.83 -9.80
CA ASN A 51 -7.12 -0.79 -10.83
C ASN A 51 -5.82 -0.51 -11.59
N LEU A 52 -4.69 -0.41 -10.87
CA LEU A 52 -3.35 -0.27 -11.45
C LEU A 52 -3.00 -1.44 -12.37
N TYR A 53 -3.28 -2.67 -11.94
CA TYR A 53 -3.10 -3.86 -12.77
C TYR A 53 -4.01 -3.87 -14.00
N HIS A 54 -5.31 -3.65 -13.85
CA HIS A 54 -6.26 -3.68 -14.96
C HIS A 54 -5.96 -2.59 -16.01
N LEU A 55 -5.56 -1.39 -15.60
CA LEU A 55 -5.08 -0.38 -16.55
C LEU A 55 -3.80 -0.85 -17.27
N SER A 56 -2.86 -1.45 -16.53
CA SER A 56 -1.62 -1.99 -17.11
C SER A 56 -1.90 -3.10 -18.13
N VAL A 57 -2.90 -3.96 -17.87
CA VAL A 57 -3.38 -4.95 -18.86
C VAL A 57 -3.99 -4.27 -20.06
N ALA A 58 -4.83 -3.25 -19.88
CA ALA A 58 -5.44 -2.53 -21.00
C ALA A 58 -4.37 -1.92 -21.92
N ILE A 59 -3.38 -1.27 -21.32
CA ILE A 59 -2.23 -0.65 -21.99
C ILE A 59 -1.40 -1.71 -22.73
N TYR A 60 -1.05 -2.80 -22.04
CA TYR A 60 -0.20 -3.84 -22.59
C TYR A 60 -0.91 -4.63 -23.70
N ASP A 61 -2.17 -5.01 -23.54
CA ASP A 61 -2.92 -5.73 -24.57
C ASP A 61 -3.08 -4.87 -25.83
N ALA A 62 -3.36 -3.57 -25.68
CA ALA A 62 -3.43 -2.65 -26.81
C ALA A 62 -2.09 -2.55 -27.56
N TRP A 63 -0.97 -2.48 -26.83
CA TRP A 63 0.37 -2.47 -27.42
C TRP A 63 0.75 -3.81 -28.09
N ALA A 64 0.46 -4.92 -27.43
CA ALA A 64 0.82 -6.28 -27.83
C ALA A 64 0.08 -6.75 -29.08
N MET A 65 -1.12 -6.25 -29.34
CA MET A 65 -1.90 -6.58 -30.53
C MET A 65 -1.23 -6.12 -31.84
N TYR A 66 -0.28 -5.19 -31.77
CA TYR A 66 0.53 -4.75 -32.91
C TYR A 66 1.97 -5.29 -32.89
N ASP A 67 2.33 -6.07 -31.87
CA ASP A 67 3.68 -6.63 -31.73
C ASP A 67 3.73 -8.08 -32.28
N PRO A 68 4.75 -8.46 -33.06
CA PRO A 68 4.83 -9.78 -33.66
C PRO A 68 5.17 -10.91 -32.67
N VAL A 69 5.63 -10.59 -31.47
CA VAL A 69 6.12 -11.57 -30.47
C VAL A 69 5.27 -11.56 -29.22
N ALA A 70 4.85 -10.37 -28.77
CA ALA A 70 4.07 -10.20 -27.55
C ALA A 70 2.74 -10.95 -27.64
N ARG A 71 2.26 -11.38 -26.47
CA ARG A 71 0.97 -12.04 -26.34
C ARG A 71 0.14 -11.26 -25.33
N PRO A 72 -1.10 -10.88 -25.66
CA PRO A 72 -1.99 -10.24 -24.71
C PRO A 72 -2.21 -11.09 -23.46
N VAL A 73 -2.48 -10.42 -22.34
CA VAL A 73 -2.83 -11.00 -21.05
C VAL A 73 -4.28 -11.49 -21.08
N LEU A 74 -5.22 -10.67 -21.56
CA LEU A 74 -6.65 -10.98 -21.57
C LEU A 74 -7.20 -11.23 -22.98
N VAL A 75 -6.84 -10.42 -23.98
CA VAL A 75 -7.37 -10.54 -25.35
C VAL A 75 -7.00 -11.88 -25.98
N GLY A 76 -7.99 -12.61 -26.49
CA GLY A 76 -7.82 -13.95 -27.05
C GLY A 76 -7.54 -15.04 -26.01
N ARG A 77 -7.76 -14.77 -24.72
CA ARG A 77 -7.46 -15.69 -23.62
C ARG A 77 -8.72 -16.06 -22.85
N THR A 78 -8.66 -17.20 -22.18
CA THR A 78 -9.65 -17.64 -21.20
C THR A 78 -9.00 -17.68 -19.82
N ILE A 79 -9.50 -16.87 -18.89
CA ILE A 79 -9.00 -16.78 -17.51
C ILE A 79 -10.16 -17.10 -16.58
N ARG A 80 -10.03 -18.15 -15.75
CA ARG A 80 -11.04 -18.55 -14.75
C ARG A 80 -12.47 -18.64 -15.31
N GLY A 81 -12.60 -19.16 -16.54
CA GLY A 81 -13.89 -19.33 -17.22
C GLY A 81 -14.42 -18.07 -17.95
N PHE A 82 -13.83 -16.89 -17.71
CA PHE A 82 -14.05 -15.72 -18.56
C PHE A 82 -13.28 -15.89 -19.87
N THR A 83 -13.88 -15.53 -21.01
CA THR A 83 -13.18 -15.50 -22.30
C THR A 83 -13.32 -14.12 -22.91
N CYS A 84 -12.19 -13.48 -23.25
CA CYS A 84 -12.17 -12.33 -24.15
C CYS A 84 -11.74 -12.85 -25.53
N PRO A 85 -12.67 -13.00 -26.50
CA PRO A 85 -12.32 -13.49 -27.83
C PRO A 85 -11.22 -12.68 -28.52
N MET A 86 -10.56 -13.29 -29.50
CA MET A 86 -9.63 -12.55 -30.37
C MET A 86 -10.47 -11.76 -31.40
N PRO A 87 -10.42 -10.41 -31.44
CA PRO A 87 -11.20 -9.62 -32.40
C PRO A 87 -10.61 -9.67 -33.83
N GLY A 88 -9.43 -10.27 -34.00
CA GLY A 88 -8.62 -10.25 -35.21
C GLY A 88 -7.28 -9.55 -34.96
N VAL A 89 -6.31 -9.73 -35.86
CA VAL A 89 -5.05 -8.98 -35.78
C VAL A 89 -5.26 -7.63 -36.48
N PRO A 90 -5.15 -6.51 -35.78
CA PRO A 90 -5.36 -5.19 -36.37
C PRO A 90 -4.28 -4.89 -37.41
N THR A 91 -4.61 -4.08 -38.41
CA THR A 91 -3.63 -3.58 -39.37
C THR A 91 -3.53 -2.06 -39.28
N ALA A 92 -2.31 -1.53 -39.31
CA ALA A 92 -2.08 -0.09 -39.27
C ALA A 92 -0.92 0.30 -40.18
N SER A 93 -1.08 1.41 -40.90
CA SER A 93 0.01 2.02 -41.68
C SER A 93 1.05 2.69 -40.78
N ASP A 94 0.60 3.19 -39.63
CA ASP A 94 1.42 3.74 -38.56
C ASP A 94 1.06 3.00 -37.26
N VAL A 95 1.97 2.13 -36.83
CA VAL A 95 1.75 1.27 -35.66
C VAL A 95 1.83 2.07 -34.37
N ASP A 96 2.67 3.09 -34.31
CA ASP A 96 2.87 3.85 -33.08
C ASP A 96 1.66 4.74 -32.79
N GLU A 97 1.10 5.37 -33.83
CA GLU A 97 -0.16 6.12 -33.69
C GLU A 97 -1.33 5.19 -33.35
N ALA A 98 -1.42 4.02 -33.98
CA ALA A 98 -2.48 3.05 -33.68
C ALA A 98 -2.39 2.53 -32.24
N ARG A 99 -1.18 2.31 -31.71
CA ARG A 99 -0.97 1.96 -30.29
C ARG A 99 -1.42 3.10 -29.38
N ARG A 100 -1.07 4.35 -29.69
CA ARG A 100 -1.47 5.53 -28.92
C ARG A 100 -2.99 5.70 -28.84
N GLU A 101 -3.67 5.52 -29.97
CA GLU A 101 -5.14 5.59 -30.04
C GLU A 101 -5.79 4.45 -29.25
N ALA A 102 -5.38 3.20 -29.49
CA ALA A 102 -5.95 2.03 -28.82
C ALA A 102 -5.77 2.07 -27.30
N ILE A 103 -4.57 2.44 -26.82
CA ILE A 103 -4.29 2.62 -25.40
C ILE A 103 -5.22 3.69 -24.80
N SER A 104 -5.37 4.83 -25.48
CA SER A 104 -6.10 5.96 -24.92
C SER A 104 -7.58 5.67 -24.76
N PHE A 105 -8.22 5.07 -25.77
CA PHE A 105 -9.63 4.71 -25.68
C PHE A 105 -9.87 3.55 -24.69
N ALA A 106 -8.94 2.59 -24.57
CA ALA A 106 -9.04 1.54 -23.56
C ALA A 106 -8.97 2.11 -22.14
N ALA A 107 -7.96 2.96 -21.88
CA ALA A 107 -7.76 3.60 -20.59
C ALA A 107 -8.93 4.51 -20.21
N TYR A 108 -9.34 5.41 -21.12
CA TYR A 108 -10.46 6.33 -20.94
C TYR A 108 -11.72 5.60 -20.48
N LYS A 109 -12.16 4.58 -21.24
CA LYS A 109 -13.39 3.85 -20.95
C LYS A 109 -13.30 3.05 -19.64
N LEU A 110 -12.17 2.37 -19.40
CA LEU A 110 -11.96 1.61 -18.18
C LEU A 110 -11.99 2.52 -16.95
N LEU A 111 -11.21 3.60 -16.94
CA LEU A 111 -11.10 4.50 -15.80
C LEU A 111 -12.41 5.24 -15.51
N HIS A 112 -13.13 5.65 -16.56
CA HIS A 112 -14.46 6.23 -16.41
C HIS A 112 -15.44 5.24 -15.73
N HIS A 113 -15.34 3.94 -16.01
CA HIS A 113 -16.12 2.92 -15.30
C HIS A 113 -15.69 2.74 -13.84
N ARG A 114 -14.38 2.72 -13.57
CA ARG A 114 -13.81 2.49 -12.22
C ARG A 114 -14.13 3.63 -11.25
N PHE A 115 -13.99 4.88 -11.69
CA PHE A 115 -14.02 6.04 -10.80
C PHE A 115 -15.36 6.79 -10.79
N ARG A 116 -16.37 6.39 -11.59
CA ARG A 116 -17.69 7.05 -11.63
C ARG A 116 -18.45 7.13 -10.30
N ARG A 117 -18.04 6.35 -9.29
CA ARG A 117 -18.64 6.37 -7.93
C ARG A 117 -17.63 6.78 -6.85
N SER A 118 -16.45 7.25 -7.23
CA SER A 118 -15.46 7.78 -6.27
C SER A 118 -15.92 9.14 -5.74
N PRO A 119 -15.46 9.57 -4.55
CA PRO A 119 -15.61 10.95 -4.07
C PRO A 119 -15.15 11.99 -5.10
N GLY A 120 -13.99 11.76 -5.74
CA GLY A 120 -13.42 12.63 -6.77
C GLY A 120 -13.93 12.41 -8.19
N ALA A 121 -15.10 11.76 -8.38
CA ALA A 121 -15.56 11.34 -9.71
C ALA A 121 -15.62 12.48 -10.73
N GLU A 122 -16.14 13.65 -10.35
CA GLU A 122 -16.26 14.81 -11.25
C GLU A 122 -14.89 15.29 -11.76
N ALA A 123 -13.92 15.43 -10.85
CA ALA A 123 -12.56 15.83 -11.18
C ALA A 123 -11.86 14.78 -12.05
N ALA A 124 -12.06 13.49 -11.73
CA ALA A 124 -11.52 12.38 -12.50
C ALA A 124 -12.06 12.37 -13.95
N MET A 125 -13.37 12.52 -14.15
CA MET A 125 -13.95 12.52 -15.51
C MET A 125 -13.47 13.71 -16.34
N ALA A 126 -13.44 14.91 -15.75
CA ALA A 126 -12.91 16.09 -16.43
C ALA A 126 -11.44 15.90 -16.86
N ARG A 127 -10.62 15.30 -15.98
CA ARG A 127 -9.22 14.98 -16.28
C ARG A 127 -9.07 14.02 -17.46
N TYR A 128 -9.94 13.01 -17.54
CA TYR A 128 -9.91 12.04 -18.64
C TYR A 128 -10.34 12.67 -19.97
N ASP A 129 -11.36 13.53 -19.95
CA ASP A 129 -11.80 14.31 -21.11
C ASP A 129 -10.69 15.25 -21.61
N ASP A 130 -10.07 15.99 -20.69
CA ASP A 130 -8.96 16.91 -21.00
C ASP A 130 -7.77 16.16 -21.59
N LEU A 131 -7.41 15.01 -21.02
CA LEU A 131 -6.32 14.18 -21.52
C LEU A 131 -6.60 13.65 -22.93
N MET A 132 -7.84 13.22 -23.21
CA MET A 132 -8.25 12.80 -24.56
C MET A 132 -8.14 13.94 -25.57
N ILE A 133 -8.60 15.14 -25.21
CA ILE A 133 -8.50 16.35 -26.05
C ILE A 133 -7.04 16.73 -26.30
N GLU A 134 -6.20 16.69 -25.27
CA GLU A 134 -4.76 16.99 -25.38
C GLU A 134 -4.03 15.97 -26.29
N LEU A 135 -4.46 14.70 -26.26
CA LEU A 135 -3.97 13.66 -27.16
C LEU A 135 -4.53 13.75 -28.59
N GLY A 136 -5.44 14.70 -28.86
CA GLY A 136 -6.03 14.92 -30.19
C GLY A 136 -7.25 14.03 -30.49
N TYR A 137 -7.81 13.36 -29.48
CA TYR A 137 -8.96 12.48 -29.62
C TYR A 137 -10.26 13.17 -29.16
N ASN A 138 -11.39 12.74 -29.70
CA ASN A 138 -12.71 13.22 -29.28
C ASN A 138 -13.29 12.31 -28.17
N PRO A 139 -13.50 12.80 -26.93
CA PRO A 139 -14.09 11.99 -25.86
C PRO A 139 -15.51 11.48 -26.18
N ALA A 140 -16.24 12.20 -27.04
CA ALA A 140 -17.58 11.84 -27.51
C ALA A 140 -17.58 11.01 -28.81
N GLN A 141 -16.47 10.38 -29.16
CA GLN A 141 -16.34 9.58 -30.38
C GLN A 141 -17.20 8.30 -30.31
N GLU A 142 -18.17 8.18 -31.21
CA GLU A 142 -19.08 7.01 -31.27
C GLU A 142 -18.60 5.90 -32.22
N THR A 143 -17.80 6.25 -33.23
CA THR A 143 -17.19 5.32 -34.20
C THR A 143 -15.78 5.79 -34.53
N GLY A 144 -14.88 4.89 -34.90
CA GLY A 144 -13.48 5.23 -35.12
C GLY A 144 -12.72 4.23 -35.98
N SER A 145 -11.39 4.32 -35.92
CA SER A 145 -10.46 3.42 -36.59
C SER A 145 -10.50 1.98 -36.03
N GLU A 146 -9.71 1.08 -36.62
CA GLU A 146 -9.47 -0.24 -36.02
C GLU A 146 -8.83 -0.13 -34.63
N ALA A 147 -7.95 0.85 -34.41
CA ALA A 147 -7.30 1.09 -33.12
C ALA A 147 -8.30 1.59 -32.06
N TRP A 148 -9.17 2.54 -32.42
CA TRP A 148 -10.28 2.95 -31.56
C TRP A 148 -11.16 1.76 -31.19
N THR A 149 -11.54 0.94 -32.17
CA THR A 149 -12.40 -0.24 -31.97
C THR A 149 -11.72 -1.23 -31.03
N LEU A 150 -10.42 -1.47 -31.21
CA LEU A 150 -9.62 -2.33 -30.35
C LEU A 150 -9.56 -1.80 -28.91
N GLY A 151 -9.33 -0.50 -28.72
CA GLY A 151 -9.29 0.11 -27.40
C GLY A 151 -10.61 -0.04 -26.64
N GLN A 152 -11.72 0.26 -27.32
CA GLN A 152 -13.06 0.07 -26.76
C GLN A 152 -13.35 -1.39 -26.38
N TYR A 153 -12.92 -2.33 -27.24
CA TYR A 153 -13.07 -3.77 -27.02
C TYR A 153 -12.29 -4.28 -25.81
N ILE A 154 -11.03 -3.84 -25.66
CA ILE A 154 -10.18 -4.20 -24.51
C ILE A 154 -10.80 -3.72 -23.21
N ALA A 155 -11.29 -2.48 -23.17
CA ALA A 155 -11.96 -1.94 -22.00
C ALA A 155 -13.23 -2.73 -21.65
N ASP A 156 -14.07 -3.08 -22.63
CA ASP A 156 -15.25 -3.92 -22.40
C ASP A 156 -14.87 -5.27 -21.81
N CYS A 157 -13.87 -5.95 -22.37
CA CYS A 157 -13.39 -7.22 -21.84
C CYS A 157 -12.93 -7.10 -20.37
N LEU A 158 -12.22 -6.04 -20.00
CA LEU A 158 -11.74 -5.83 -18.63
C LEU A 158 -12.84 -5.44 -17.65
N ILE A 159 -13.85 -4.68 -18.10
CA ILE A 159 -15.03 -4.36 -17.30
C ILE A 159 -15.84 -5.63 -17.03
N ASP A 160 -16.12 -6.41 -18.07
CA ASP A 160 -16.87 -7.66 -17.97
C ASP A 160 -16.12 -8.71 -17.14
N PHE A 161 -14.81 -8.84 -17.34
CA PHE A 161 -13.97 -9.69 -16.49
C PHE A 161 -14.06 -9.27 -15.03
N GLY A 162 -14.00 -7.97 -14.76
CA GLY A 162 -14.07 -7.41 -13.42
C GLY A 162 -15.39 -7.66 -12.68
N HIS A 163 -16.45 -8.02 -13.39
CA HIS A 163 -17.71 -8.43 -12.77
C HIS A 163 -17.70 -9.85 -12.19
N GLN A 164 -16.72 -10.68 -12.56
CA GLN A 164 -16.66 -12.08 -12.14
C GLN A 164 -15.28 -12.54 -11.67
N ASP A 165 -14.33 -11.61 -11.49
CA ASP A 165 -12.97 -11.91 -11.06
C ASP A 165 -12.81 -12.14 -9.55
N GLY A 166 -13.92 -12.20 -8.80
CA GLY A 166 -13.92 -12.42 -7.35
C GLY A 166 -13.89 -11.15 -6.50
N ALA A 167 -13.70 -9.95 -7.09
CA ALA A 167 -13.58 -8.71 -6.32
C ALA A 167 -14.92 -8.19 -5.74
N ASN A 168 -16.06 -8.74 -6.16
CA ASN A 168 -17.40 -8.28 -5.76
C ASN A 168 -17.68 -6.78 -6.09
N GLU A 169 -17.11 -6.30 -7.19
CA GLU A 169 -17.17 -4.88 -7.60
C GLU A 169 -18.58 -4.32 -7.75
N GLN A 170 -19.53 -5.12 -8.24
CA GLN A 170 -20.92 -4.68 -8.45
C GLN A 170 -21.62 -4.29 -7.15
N ASN A 171 -21.20 -4.90 -6.04
CA ASN A 171 -21.69 -4.63 -4.69
C ASN A 171 -20.65 -3.84 -3.88
N SER A 172 -19.93 -2.93 -4.54
CA SER A 172 -18.97 -2.02 -3.89
C SER A 172 -17.88 -2.71 -3.08
N TYR A 173 -17.47 -3.92 -3.48
CA TYR A 173 -16.42 -4.70 -2.83
C TYR A 173 -16.76 -5.11 -1.38
N GLU A 174 -18.05 -5.15 -1.03
CA GLU A 174 -18.52 -5.52 0.31
C GLU A 174 -18.13 -6.96 0.67
N ASN A 175 -17.89 -7.19 1.97
CA ASN A 175 -17.66 -8.52 2.53
C ASN A 175 -18.93 -9.35 2.45
N ARG A 176 -18.80 -10.66 2.18
CA ARG A 176 -19.95 -11.57 2.02
C ARG A 176 -20.07 -12.58 3.15
N TYR A 177 -18.97 -12.89 3.84
CA TYR A 177 -18.86 -13.97 4.82
C TYR A 177 -18.25 -13.52 6.14
N TYR A 178 -17.24 -12.65 6.10
CA TYR A 178 -16.52 -12.26 7.32
C TYR A 178 -17.33 -11.33 8.23
N GLU A 179 -17.41 -11.70 9.51
CA GLU A 179 -17.86 -10.85 10.61
C GLU A 179 -16.82 -10.86 11.75
N PRO A 180 -16.56 -9.70 12.40
CA PRO A 180 -15.64 -9.65 13.53
C PRO A 180 -16.23 -10.36 14.74
N VAL A 181 -15.40 -11.13 15.45
CA VAL A 181 -15.82 -11.78 16.71
C VAL A 181 -15.79 -10.81 17.88
N ASN A 182 -14.89 -9.83 17.86
CA ASN A 182 -14.73 -8.87 18.94
C ASN A 182 -15.66 -7.65 18.73
N PRO A 183 -16.30 -7.15 19.80
CA PRO A 183 -17.03 -5.90 19.73
C PRO A 183 -16.08 -4.70 19.54
N PRO A 184 -16.55 -3.58 18.94
CA PRO A 184 -15.71 -2.43 18.67
C PRO A 184 -15.07 -1.82 19.93
N LEU A 185 -13.78 -1.48 19.83
CA LEU A 185 -13.05 -0.74 20.87
C LEU A 185 -13.16 0.76 20.62
N ALA A 186 -13.66 1.54 21.59
CA ALA A 186 -13.59 2.99 21.56
C ALA A 186 -12.25 3.47 22.16
N PRO A 187 -11.28 3.99 21.36
CA PRO A 187 -9.96 4.35 21.86
C PRO A 187 -9.98 5.46 22.92
N VAL A 188 -10.99 6.33 22.87
CA VAL A 188 -11.18 7.43 23.85
C VAL A 188 -11.53 6.94 25.26
N LEU A 189 -12.00 5.69 25.39
CA LEU A 189 -12.28 5.08 26.68
C LEU A 189 -11.07 4.27 27.17
N PRO A 190 -10.83 4.21 28.50
CA PRO A 190 -9.74 3.45 29.07
C PRO A 190 -9.96 1.93 28.95
N GLY A 191 -8.87 1.20 28.72
CA GLY A 191 -8.86 -0.27 28.72
C GLY A 191 -9.50 -0.92 27.48
N ASN A 192 -9.76 -2.22 27.60
CA ASN A 192 -10.45 -3.04 26.59
C ASN A 192 -11.34 -4.12 27.26
N PRO A 193 -12.36 -3.73 28.04
CA PRO A 193 -13.07 -4.65 28.95
C PRO A 193 -14.00 -5.65 28.24
N PHE A 194 -14.29 -5.44 26.95
CA PHE A 194 -15.28 -6.23 26.20
C PHE A 194 -14.66 -7.13 25.14
N ILE A 195 -13.34 -7.21 25.05
CA ILE A 195 -12.69 -8.13 24.10
C ILE A 195 -13.04 -9.58 24.46
N GLU A 196 -13.46 -10.34 23.46
CA GLU A 196 -13.89 -11.74 23.62
C GLU A 196 -12.75 -12.70 23.28
N ASP A 197 -12.00 -12.41 22.23
CA ASP A 197 -10.85 -13.20 21.77
C ASP A 197 -9.61 -12.31 21.55
N PRO A 198 -8.57 -12.42 22.41
CA PRO A 198 -7.37 -11.59 22.32
C PRO A 198 -6.46 -11.97 21.14
N ASN A 199 -6.82 -12.97 20.35
CA ASN A 199 -6.08 -13.37 19.15
C ASN A 199 -6.73 -12.88 17.86
N ARG A 200 -7.93 -12.30 17.95
CA ARG A 200 -8.74 -11.91 16.79
C ARG A 200 -8.83 -10.40 16.62
N TRP A 201 -9.00 -9.93 15.39
CA TRP A 201 -9.13 -8.52 15.09
C TRP A 201 -10.30 -7.90 15.86
N GLN A 202 -10.11 -6.66 16.28
CA GLN A 202 -11.13 -5.87 16.94
C GLN A 202 -11.31 -4.56 16.17
N PRO A 203 -12.52 -4.28 15.66
CA PRO A 203 -12.78 -3.02 15.00
C PRO A 203 -12.68 -1.86 15.99
N LEU A 204 -12.37 -0.65 15.49
CA LEU A 204 -12.35 0.55 16.33
C LEU A 204 -13.66 1.33 16.15
N PHE A 205 -14.15 1.90 17.25
CA PHE A 205 -15.19 2.92 17.25
C PHE A 205 -14.54 4.30 17.32
N LEU A 206 -14.75 5.12 16.29
CA LEU A 206 -14.21 6.48 16.16
C LEU A 206 -15.35 7.47 15.94
N ASP A 207 -15.37 8.58 16.68
CA ASP A 207 -16.42 9.61 16.53
C ASP A 207 -16.42 10.24 15.13
N LEU A 208 -15.23 10.34 14.54
CA LEU A 208 -15.00 10.66 13.13
C LEU A 208 -13.93 9.70 12.62
N PHE A 209 -14.24 8.91 11.60
CA PHE A 209 -13.23 8.17 10.85
C PHE A 209 -12.88 8.95 9.59
N VAL A 210 -11.61 9.28 9.44
CA VAL A 210 -11.04 9.81 8.21
C VAL A 210 -10.16 8.72 7.65
N ASP A 211 -10.40 8.32 6.41
CA ASP A 211 -9.56 7.30 5.77
C ASP A 211 -8.17 7.85 5.44
N GLN A 212 -7.28 6.97 4.99
CA GLN A 212 -5.88 7.35 4.69
C GLN A 212 -5.78 8.43 3.62
N ALA A 213 -6.79 8.58 2.75
CA ALA A 213 -6.86 9.58 1.68
C ALA A 213 -7.61 10.86 2.12
N GLY A 214 -7.85 11.04 3.43
CA GLY A 214 -8.48 12.26 3.95
C GLY A 214 -10.00 12.31 3.82
N ASN A 215 -10.66 11.22 3.41
CA ASN A 215 -12.11 11.20 3.25
C ASN A 215 -12.81 10.89 4.58
N PRO A 216 -13.76 11.73 5.04
CA PRO A 216 -14.59 11.37 6.18
C PRO A 216 -15.52 10.21 5.79
N ILE A 217 -15.45 9.13 6.55
CA ILE A 217 -16.30 7.96 6.38
C ILE A 217 -17.54 8.12 7.28
N PRO A 218 -18.76 7.96 6.76
CA PRO A 218 -20.00 8.25 7.49
C PRO A 218 -20.36 7.21 8.56
N PHE A 219 -19.42 6.31 8.90
CA PHE A 219 -19.61 5.24 9.85
C PHE A 219 -18.53 5.28 10.92
N ASN A 220 -18.94 5.14 12.17
CA ASN A 220 -18.03 5.20 13.31
C ASN A 220 -17.27 3.88 13.54
N VAL A 221 -17.63 2.81 12.83
CA VAL A 221 -16.98 1.50 12.92
C VAL A 221 -16.69 0.99 11.51
N PRO A 222 -15.47 1.20 11.00
CA PRO A 222 -15.08 0.70 9.68
C PRO A 222 -15.11 -0.83 9.64
N ALA A 223 -15.67 -1.39 8.57
CA ALA A 223 -15.59 -2.82 8.32
C ALA A 223 -14.15 -3.24 7.98
N PHE A 224 -13.85 -4.54 8.14
CA PHE A 224 -12.61 -5.10 7.60
C PHE A 224 -12.64 -4.95 6.08
N LEU A 225 -11.72 -4.19 5.49
CA LEU A 225 -11.59 -4.07 4.04
C LEU A 225 -11.09 -5.38 3.42
N GLY A 226 -11.95 -6.11 2.69
CA GLY A 226 -11.57 -7.22 1.82
C GLY A 226 -10.93 -8.46 2.50
N PRO A 227 -11.44 -8.99 3.63
CA PRO A 227 -10.92 -10.22 4.24
C PRO A 227 -11.05 -11.45 3.33
N GLU A 228 -11.87 -11.37 2.28
CA GLU A 228 -12.11 -12.42 1.29
C GLU A 228 -11.32 -12.21 -0.02
N TRP A 229 -10.40 -11.23 -0.06
CA TRP A 229 -9.71 -10.83 -1.31
C TRP A 229 -8.85 -11.93 -1.94
N GLY A 230 -8.59 -13.02 -1.22
CA GLY A 230 -7.98 -14.23 -1.76
C GLY A 230 -8.77 -14.89 -2.89
N GLU A 231 -10.09 -14.63 -3.01
CA GLU A 231 -10.88 -15.12 -4.14
C GLU A 231 -10.57 -14.41 -5.46
N VAL A 232 -9.94 -13.24 -5.41
CA VAL A 232 -9.67 -12.44 -6.61
C VAL A 232 -8.71 -13.20 -7.53
N VAL A 233 -8.99 -13.17 -8.83
CA VAL A 233 -8.16 -13.87 -9.82
C VAL A 233 -6.75 -13.26 -9.86
N PRO A 234 -5.69 -14.05 -9.61
CA PRO A 234 -4.33 -13.54 -9.61
C PRO A 234 -3.77 -13.36 -11.03
N PHE A 235 -2.67 -12.60 -11.12
CA PHE A 235 -1.88 -12.42 -12.33
C PHE A 235 -0.88 -13.57 -12.53
N ALA A 236 -0.01 -13.82 -11.57
CA ALA A 236 1.09 -14.78 -11.65
C ALA A 236 1.04 -15.86 -10.56
N LEU A 237 0.31 -15.66 -9.45
CA LEU A 237 0.08 -16.71 -8.45
C LEU A 237 -0.66 -17.90 -9.06
N SER A 238 -0.27 -19.08 -8.61
CA SER A 238 -0.74 -20.36 -9.13
C SER A 238 -1.47 -21.17 -8.06
N ALA A 239 -1.99 -22.34 -8.46
CA ALA A 239 -2.58 -23.28 -7.52
C ALA A 239 -1.52 -23.92 -6.59
N GLU A 240 -0.23 -23.88 -6.93
CA GLU A 240 0.85 -24.38 -6.07
C GLU A 240 1.11 -23.44 -4.88
N ASP A 241 0.80 -22.16 -5.05
CA ASP A 241 0.95 -21.14 -4.00
C ASP A 241 -0.27 -21.10 -3.06
N LEU A 242 -1.37 -21.79 -3.41
CA LEU A 242 -2.68 -21.67 -2.78
C LEU A 242 -2.96 -22.79 -1.77
N THR A 243 -3.34 -22.39 -0.56
CA THR A 243 -3.89 -23.28 0.48
C THR A 243 -5.31 -22.85 0.85
N PHE A 244 -6.23 -23.82 0.91
CA PHE A 244 -7.60 -23.59 1.38
C PHE A 244 -7.71 -23.80 2.87
N HIS A 245 -8.38 -22.87 3.55
CA HIS A 245 -8.71 -23.00 4.95
C HIS A 245 -10.20 -22.80 5.20
N ARG A 246 -10.84 -23.85 5.69
CA ARG A 246 -12.23 -23.77 6.12
C ARG A 246 -12.32 -23.06 7.48
N ARG A 247 -13.17 -22.03 7.56
CA ARG A 247 -13.68 -21.47 8.83
C ARG A 247 -15.18 -21.29 8.66
N ASP A 248 -15.94 -21.88 9.57
CA ASP A 248 -17.41 -21.93 9.53
C ASP A 248 -17.92 -22.49 8.19
N ASP A 249 -18.70 -21.74 7.42
CA ASP A 249 -19.24 -22.14 6.11
C ASP A 249 -18.44 -21.62 4.90
N TYR A 250 -17.30 -20.97 5.13
CA TYR A 250 -16.47 -20.34 4.10
C TYR A 250 -15.05 -20.92 4.00
N ASP A 251 -14.56 -21.05 2.76
CA ASP A 251 -13.17 -21.45 2.47
C ASP A 251 -12.34 -20.22 2.13
N TYR A 252 -11.39 -19.87 3.00
CA TYR A 252 -10.40 -18.83 2.71
C TYR A 252 -9.34 -19.34 1.73
N TRP A 253 -9.08 -18.55 0.69
CA TRP A 253 -8.10 -18.82 -0.37
C TRP A 253 -6.77 -18.15 -0.03
N VAL A 254 -5.85 -18.85 0.64
CA VAL A 254 -4.62 -18.26 1.16
C VAL A 254 -3.43 -18.57 0.26
N TYR A 255 -2.93 -17.54 -0.43
CA TYR A 255 -1.72 -17.65 -1.24
C TYR A 255 -0.46 -17.35 -0.41
N ASN A 256 0.62 -18.09 -0.68
CA ASN A 256 1.89 -17.97 0.03
C ASN A 256 1.72 -18.03 1.55
N ASP A 257 0.93 -18.99 2.02
CA ASP A 257 0.50 -19.09 3.41
C ASP A 257 1.69 -19.27 4.37
N PRO A 258 1.99 -18.29 5.25
CA PRO A 258 3.09 -18.40 6.21
C PRO A 258 2.73 -19.23 7.45
N GLY A 259 1.47 -19.67 7.59
CA GLY A 259 0.95 -20.22 8.84
C GLY A 259 0.44 -19.14 9.81
N PRO A 260 -0.14 -19.56 10.95
CA PRO A 260 -0.70 -18.62 11.92
C PRO A 260 0.40 -17.76 12.58
N PRO A 261 0.10 -16.48 12.88
CA PRO A 261 0.98 -15.67 13.72
C PRO A 261 0.99 -16.21 15.17
N PRO A 262 1.94 -15.74 16.01
CA PRO A 262 1.92 -16.06 17.44
C PRO A 262 0.56 -15.78 18.08
N MET A 263 0.00 -16.76 18.77
CA MET A 263 -1.23 -16.61 19.55
C MET A 263 -0.94 -16.62 21.04
N LEU A 264 -1.75 -15.88 21.79
CA LEU A 264 -1.81 -15.86 23.23
C LEU A 264 -2.72 -16.99 23.75
N ASP A 265 -2.21 -17.78 24.68
CA ASP A 265 -3.01 -18.62 25.56
C ASP A 265 -3.25 -17.85 26.86
N PRO A 266 -4.45 -17.28 27.06
CA PRO A 266 -4.70 -16.45 28.23
C PRO A 266 -4.80 -17.24 29.54
N VAL A 267 -4.94 -18.57 29.48
CA VAL A 267 -5.11 -19.43 30.66
C VAL A 267 -3.77 -19.90 31.19
N THR A 268 -2.91 -20.42 30.31
CA THR A 268 -1.62 -21.02 30.74
C THR A 268 -0.40 -20.19 30.37
N GLY A 269 -0.53 -19.28 29.41
CA GLY A 269 0.60 -18.57 28.82
C GLY A 269 1.53 -19.48 28.01
N GLY A 270 1.07 -20.66 27.61
CA GLY A 270 1.81 -21.64 26.82
C GLY A 270 1.82 -21.34 25.32
N GLY A 271 2.28 -22.30 24.53
CA GLY A 271 2.39 -22.17 23.07
C GLY A 271 3.30 -21.00 22.67
N SER A 272 2.81 -20.14 21.77
CA SER A 272 3.52 -18.97 21.25
C SER A 272 3.28 -17.67 22.05
N SER A 273 2.68 -17.76 23.25
CA SER A 273 2.31 -16.58 24.05
C SER A 273 3.49 -15.66 24.36
N GLU A 274 4.70 -16.23 24.50
CA GLU A 274 5.92 -15.45 24.70
C GLU A 274 6.20 -14.51 23.53
N PHE A 275 6.10 -15.01 22.29
CA PHE A 275 6.32 -14.21 21.08
C PHE A 275 5.19 -13.21 20.84
N TYR A 276 3.95 -13.56 21.21
CA TYR A 276 2.82 -12.62 21.21
C TYR A 276 3.13 -11.43 22.13
N ARG A 277 3.46 -11.71 23.40
CA ARG A 277 3.74 -10.67 24.41
C ARG A 277 4.93 -9.82 23.97
N TRP A 278 6.05 -10.46 23.62
CA TRP A 278 7.25 -9.76 23.19
C TRP A 278 7.00 -8.88 21.96
N GLY A 279 6.32 -9.40 20.94
CA GLY A 279 6.07 -8.66 19.70
C GLY A 279 5.15 -7.45 19.88
N PHE A 280 4.11 -7.55 20.71
CA PHE A 280 3.25 -6.40 20.98
C PHE A 280 3.89 -5.40 21.96
N THR A 281 4.69 -5.86 22.91
CA THR A 281 5.49 -4.97 23.77
C THR A 281 6.54 -4.22 22.96
N LEU A 282 7.17 -4.84 21.96
CA LEU A 282 8.09 -4.16 21.03
C LEU A 282 7.45 -2.91 20.40
N VAL A 283 6.17 -2.99 19.98
CA VAL A 283 5.46 -1.84 19.40
C VAL A 283 5.31 -0.70 20.41
N ALA A 284 4.97 -1.00 21.67
CA ALA A 284 4.89 0.00 22.73
C ALA A 284 6.25 0.66 22.98
N LEU A 285 7.31 -0.14 23.08
CA LEU A 285 8.67 0.33 23.33
C LEU A 285 9.19 1.18 22.18
N TRP A 286 9.11 0.72 20.94
CA TRP A 286 9.57 1.48 19.79
C TRP A 286 8.75 2.75 19.54
N SER A 287 7.52 2.83 20.06
CA SER A 287 6.79 4.10 20.04
C SER A 287 7.51 5.19 20.83
N SER A 288 8.28 4.86 21.88
CA SER A 288 9.09 5.85 22.62
C SER A 288 10.17 6.51 21.75
N HIS A 289 10.62 5.83 20.69
CA HIS A 289 11.61 6.36 19.75
C HIS A 289 11.05 7.45 18.84
N LEU A 290 9.78 7.83 18.99
CA LEU A 290 9.14 8.98 18.29
C LEU A 290 9.32 10.29 19.07
N ASP A 291 9.81 10.24 20.30
CA ASP A 291 9.98 11.43 21.14
C ASP A 291 11.14 12.31 20.64
N PRO A 292 10.91 13.59 20.27
CA PRO A 292 11.98 14.49 19.83
C PRO A 292 13.03 14.77 20.93
N SER A 293 12.67 14.55 22.20
CA SER A 293 13.54 14.78 23.36
C SER A 293 14.36 13.55 23.78
N ASP A 294 14.21 12.41 23.10
CA ASP A 294 14.95 11.16 23.35
C ASP A 294 16.48 11.33 23.28
N GLY A 295 16.97 12.29 22.47
CA GLY A 295 18.38 12.68 22.45
C GLY A 295 19.33 11.67 21.77
N VAL A 296 18.80 10.55 21.27
CA VAL A 296 19.56 9.55 20.50
C VAL A 296 19.78 10.06 19.06
N MET A 297 20.99 9.87 18.55
CA MET A 297 21.38 10.24 17.19
C MET A 297 21.71 8.99 16.37
N TRP A 298 21.18 8.90 15.16
CA TRP A 298 21.42 7.80 14.23
C TRP A 298 22.13 8.25 12.97
N ASP A 299 23.02 7.40 12.45
CA ASP A 299 23.48 7.50 11.07
C ASP A 299 22.44 6.84 10.15
N ILE A 300 21.68 7.65 9.43
CA ILE A 300 20.63 7.18 8.52
C ILE A 300 21.14 6.96 7.09
N SER A 301 22.46 7.07 6.87
CA SER A 301 23.02 6.84 5.55
C SER A 301 22.86 5.37 5.12
N PRO A 302 22.90 5.09 3.80
CA PRO A 302 22.87 3.71 3.31
C PRO A 302 23.98 2.82 3.88
N ALA A 303 25.05 3.38 4.48
CA ALA A 303 26.10 2.60 5.12
C ALA A 303 25.69 1.93 6.43
N SER A 304 24.61 2.37 7.07
CA SER A 304 24.30 2.02 8.46
C SER A 304 22.92 1.39 8.65
N ILE A 305 21.99 1.56 7.70
CA ILE A 305 20.61 1.02 7.81
C ILE A 305 20.31 0.05 6.66
N GLY A 306 19.62 -1.05 6.98
CA GLY A 306 19.17 -2.06 6.03
C GLY A 306 20.25 -3.06 5.62
N ASN A 307 20.10 -3.70 4.46
CA ASN A 307 20.98 -4.79 3.98
C ASN A 307 21.04 -5.98 4.96
N VAL A 308 19.87 -6.42 5.44
CA VAL A 308 19.70 -7.69 6.15
C VAL A 308 20.20 -8.84 5.27
N GLN A 309 21.06 -9.70 5.83
CA GLN A 309 21.65 -10.83 5.09
C GLN A 309 20.78 -12.08 5.12
N GLU A 310 20.04 -12.29 6.21
CA GLU A 310 19.20 -13.47 6.41
C GLU A 310 17.97 -13.09 7.24
N PHE A 311 16.79 -13.50 6.77
CA PHE A 311 15.57 -13.41 7.56
C PHE A 311 15.45 -14.65 8.44
N VAL A 312 14.98 -14.46 9.68
CA VAL A 312 14.89 -15.52 10.68
C VAL A 312 13.43 -15.88 10.95
N PRO A 313 13.13 -17.08 11.47
CA PRO A 313 11.77 -17.41 11.90
C PRO A 313 11.38 -16.64 13.17
N VAL A 314 10.08 -16.58 13.46
CA VAL A 314 9.49 -15.78 14.55
C VAL A 314 10.13 -16.08 15.91
N GLU A 315 10.51 -17.33 16.17
CA GLU A 315 11.13 -17.75 17.42
C GLU A 315 12.53 -17.15 17.64
N SER A 316 13.09 -16.48 16.63
CA SER A 316 14.41 -15.85 16.66
C SER A 316 14.34 -14.32 16.54
N TYR A 317 13.14 -13.71 16.54
CA TYR A 317 12.98 -12.27 16.38
C TYR A 317 13.69 -11.45 17.46
N HIS A 318 13.83 -11.97 18.68
CA HIS A 318 14.59 -11.34 19.76
C HIS A 318 16.09 -11.22 19.50
N ARG A 319 16.61 -11.93 18.50
CA ARG A 319 18.00 -11.78 18.00
C ARG A 319 18.07 -10.96 16.71
N PHE A 320 16.94 -10.77 16.06
CA PHE A 320 16.84 -10.06 14.79
C PHE A 320 16.57 -8.57 14.99
N TYR A 321 15.66 -8.22 15.89
CA TYR A 321 15.33 -6.85 16.24
C TYR A 321 15.98 -6.44 17.56
N ASP A 322 16.52 -5.23 17.59
CA ASP A 322 16.98 -4.62 18.85
C ASP A 322 15.80 -4.02 19.60
N LEU A 323 15.46 -4.62 20.74
CA LEU A 323 14.30 -4.23 21.54
C LEU A 323 14.43 -2.80 22.09
N THR A 324 15.63 -2.36 22.47
CA THR A 324 15.84 -1.12 23.22
C THR A 324 16.35 -0.01 22.31
N GLU A 325 17.33 -0.31 21.46
CA GLU A 325 17.95 0.68 20.58
C GLU A 325 17.17 0.85 19.28
N GLY A 326 16.36 -0.12 18.88
CA GLY A 326 15.64 -0.13 17.61
C GLY A 326 16.49 -0.63 16.45
N GLY A 327 15.82 -1.01 15.35
CA GLY A 327 16.48 -1.53 14.15
C GLY A 327 16.57 -3.05 14.11
N ASP A 328 17.33 -3.55 13.12
CA ASP A 328 17.49 -4.97 12.83
C ASP A 328 18.97 -5.37 12.61
N THR A 329 19.22 -6.63 12.24
CA THR A 329 20.57 -7.17 11.97
C THR A 329 21.23 -6.67 10.68
N GLY A 330 20.64 -5.69 10.00
CA GLY A 330 21.16 -5.08 8.78
C GLY A 330 22.55 -4.46 8.96
N GLU A 331 23.45 -4.73 8.01
CA GLU A 331 24.83 -4.22 8.06
C GLU A 331 25.03 -2.93 7.25
N GLY A 332 23.98 -2.44 6.58
CA GLY A 332 24.07 -1.37 5.58
C GLY A 332 24.95 -1.71 4.38
N ARG A 333 25.17 -0.74 3.50
CA ARG A 333 26.03 -0.81 2.31
C ARG A 333 27.18 0.17 2.44
N ARG A 334 28.37 -0.33 2.81
CA ARG A 334 29.54 0.53 3.10
C ARG A 334 30.04 1.38 1.93
N ARG A 335 29.75 1.03 0.68
CA ARG A 335 30.24 1.73 -0.52
C ARG A 335 29.10 2.06 -1.46
N ASN A 336 29.16 3.26 -2.03
CA ASN A 336 28.27 3.67 -3.10
C ASN A 336 28.65 2.91 -4.38
N PRO A 337 27.71 2.18 -5.02
CA PRO A 337 28.02 1.35 -6.18
C PRO A 337 28.36 2.16 -7.44
N VAL A 338 27.99 3.44 -7.50
CA VAL A 338 28.27 4.35 -8.63
C VAL A 338 29.66 4.97 -8.50
N THR A 339 29.99 5.49 -7.31
CA THR A 339 31.25 6.21 -7.10
C THR A 339 32.39 5.32 -6.61
N GLY A 340 32.08 4.18 -6.00
CA GLY A 340 33.05 3.30 -5.33
C GLY A 340 33.51 3.80 -3.95
N GLU A 341 33.14 5.03 -3.58
CA GLU A 341 33.50 5.67 -2.33
C GLU A 341 32.56 5.27 -1.17
N PRO A 342 33.00 5.35 0.09
CA PRO A 342 32.11 5.18 1.24
C PRO A 342 31.00 6.22 1.27
N TYR A 343 29.81 5.86 1.76
CA TYR A 343 28.78 6.86 2.06
C TYR A 343 29.23 7.77 3.20
N LEU A 344 28.92 9.06 3.10
CA LEU A 344 29.08 9.99 4.21
C LEU A 344 28.00 9.71 5.25
N ALA A 345 28.38 9.74 6.53
CA ALA A 345 27.43 9.59 7.62
C ALA A 345 26.40 10.72 7.60
N GLN A 346 25.13 10.37 7.84
CA GLN A 346 24.00 11.28 7.89
C GLN A 346 23.42 11.21 9.31
N ILE A 347 24.01 11.98 10.22
CA ILE A 347 23.66 11.92 11.65
C ILE A 347 22.45 12.82 11.93
N VAL A 348 21.34 12.21 12.35
CA VAL A 348 20.08 12.91 12.68
C VAL A 348 19.48 12.40 13.99
N PRO A 349 18.61 13.16 14.67
CA PRO A 349 17.87 12.67 15.84
C PRO A 349 17.00 11.46 15.47
N ARG A 350 17.03 10.40 16.29
CA ARG A 350 16.21 9.20 16.11
C ARG A 350 14.71 9.55 16.09
N GLY A 351 14.27 10.37 17.05
CA GLY A 351 12.89 10.85 17.16
C GLY A 351 12.34 11.50 15.90
N ASP A 352 13.17 12.27 15.19
CA ASP A 352 12.76 12.92 13.95
C ASP A 352 12.71 11.91 12.80
N TYR A 353 13.75 11.09 12.69
CA TYR A 353 13.83 10.09 11.62
C TYR A 353 12.70 9.06 11.69
N THR A 354 12.38 8.54 12.86
CA THR A 354 11.32 7.53 13.03
C THR A 354 9.94 8.10 12.73
N ARG A 355 9.67 9.37 13.08
CA ARG A 355 8.43 10.08 12.71
C ARG A 355 8.32 10.28 11.20
N VAL A 356 9.36 10.83 10.58
CA VAL A 356 9.40 11.02 9.11
C VAL A 356 9.27 9.68 8.39
N LEU A 357 9.94 8.63 8.86
CA LEU A 357 9.87 7.28 8.28
C LEU A 357 8.45 6.70 8.37
N ALA A 358 7.79 6.89 9.53
CA ALA A 358 6.42 6.45 9.72
C ALA A 358 5.46 7.20 8.77
N GLU A 359 5.57 8.52 8.65
CA GLU A 359 4.73 9.32 7.74
C GLU A 359 5.00 9.04 6.26
N PHE A 360 6.28 8.87 5.89
CA PHE A 360 6.68 8.60 4.51
C PHE A 360 6.04 7.33 3.95
N TRP A 361 5.94 6.26 4.76
CA TRP A 361 5.31 4.99 4.34
C TRP A 361 3.84 4.87 4.76
N ALA A 362 3.38 5.71 5.68
CA ALA A 362 1.96 5.82 5.98
C ALA A 362 1.19 6.47 4.83
N ASP A 363 1.87 7.08 3.85
CA ASP A 363 1.28 7.61 2.62
C ASP A 363 0.06 8.47 2.96
N GLY A 364 0.33 9.69 3.46
CA GLY A 364 -0.68 10.62 3.98
C GLY A 364 -1.83 10.95 3.03
N PRO A 365 -2.74 11.86 3.42
CA PRO A 365 -4.01 12.11 2.73
C PRO A 365 -3.90 12.49 1.25
N ASP A 366 -2.78 13.09 0.84
CA ASP A 366 -2.55 13.49 -0.55
C ASP A 366 -1.85 12.40 -1.41
N SER A 367 -1.70 11.18 -0.88
CA SER A 367 -0.96 10.08 -1.52
C SER A 367 -1.83 9.18 -2.42
N GLU A 368 -1.17 8.40 -3.27
CA GLU A 368 -1.83 7.42 -4.14
C GLU A 368 -2.11 6.08 -3.44
N THR A 369 -2.17 6.07 -2.10
CA THR A 369 -2.13 4.85 -1.25
C THR A 369 -0.87 3.98 -1.52
N PRO A 370 -0.56 2.97 -0.68
CA PRO A 370 0.69 2.22 -0.83
C PRO A 370 0.91 1.57 -2.22
N PRO A 371 -0.12 1.02 -2.90
CA PRO A 371 0.07 0.52 -4.26
C PRO A 371 0.44 1.58 -5.29
N GLY A 372 -0.09 2.81 -5.18
CA GLY A 372 0.22 3.89 -6.12
C GLY A 372 1.58 4.52 -5.85
N HIS A 373 2.02 4.60 -4.58
CA HIS A 373 3.36 5.11 -4.25
C HIS A 373 4.47 4.29 -4.95
N TRP A 374 4.33 2.97 -5.08
CA TRP A 374 5.28 2.16 -5.86
C TRP A 374 5.35 2.56 -7.35
N PHE A 375 4.24 2.98 -7.94
CA PHE A 375 4.23 3.50 -9.31
C PHE A 375 4.88 4.88 -9.39
N THR A 376 4.66 5.74 -8.40
CA THR A 376 5.35 7.04 -8.27
C THR A 376 6.88 6.85 -8.20
N ILE A 377 7.36 5.88 -7.40
CA ILE A 377 8.78 5.52 -7.34
C ILE A 377 9.28 4.97 -8.69
N LEU A 378 8.55 4.06 -9.33
CA LEU A 378 8.91 3.54 -10.65
C LEU A 378 9.03 4.67 -11.68
N ASN A 379 8.09 5.61 -11.63
CA ASN A 379 8.02 6.78 -12.47
C ASN A 379 9.24 7.70 -12.26
N GLU A 380 9.62 7.98 -11.01
CA GLU A 380 10.85 8.71 -10.68
C GLU A 380 12.11 8.01 -11.22
N VAL A 381 12.19 6.68 -11.07
CA VAL A 381 13.29 5.87 -11.62
C VAL A 381 13.31 5.93 -13.15
N ASN A 382 12.14 5.89 -13.79
CA ASN A 382 11.98 5.95 -15.25
C ASN A 382 12.46 7.28 -15.83
N ASP A 383 12.29 8.36 -15.08
CA ASP A 383 12.67 9.73 -15.46
C ASP A 383 14.13 10.03 -15.12
N HIS A 384 14.79 9.16 -14.33
CA HIS A 384 16.16 9.38 -13.91
C HIS A 384 17.16 9.28 -15.08
N PRO A 385 18.02 10.30 -15.33
CA PRO A 385 18.90 10.33 -16.50
C PRO A 385 19.91 9.18 -16.62
N MET A 386 20.21 8.49 -15.51
CA MET A 386 21.10 7.34 -15.49
C MET A 386 20.41 6.01 -15.85
N LEU A 387 19.07 5.98 -16.01
CA LEU A 387 18.38 4.76 -16.36
C LEU A 387 18.64 4.37 -17.82
N GLU A 388 19.15 3.16 -18.02
CA GLU A 388 19.14 2.51 -19.33
C GLU A 388 17.91 1.60 -19.45
N LYS A 389 16.91 2.04 -20.23
CA LYS A 389 15.66 1.31 -20.50
C LYS A 389 15.93 0.04 -21.34
N ARG A 390 16.44 -1.01 -20.71
CA ARG A 390 16.72 -2.33 -21.32
C ARG A 390 15.99 -3.41 -20.55
N TYR A 391 15.20 -4.24 -21.23
CA TYR A 391 14.46 -5.30 -20.56
C TYR A 391 15.43 -6.26 -19.86
N ARG A 392 15.28 -6.40 -18.53
CA ARG A 392 16.18 -7.22 -17.68
C ARG A 392 17.66 -6.80 -17.73
N GLY A 393 17.95 -5.57 -18.14
CA GLY A 393 19.32 -5.06 -18.31
C GLY A 393 20.06 -5.63 -19.52
N MET A 394 19.38 -6.29 -20.45
CA MET A 394 19.97 -6.95 -21.62
C MET A 394 19.31 -6.50 -22.93
N GLY A 395 19.97 -6.74 -24.05
CA GLY A 395 19.42 -6.48 -25.38
C GLY A 395 19.43 -5.00 -25.77
N GLU A 396 18.63 -4.64 -26.76
CA GLU A 396 18.52 -3.27 -27.26
C GLU A 396 17.80 -2.36 -26.26
N ARG A 397 18.05 -1.05 -26.38
CA ARG A 397 17.31 -0.06 -25.59
C ARG A 397 15.90 0.02 -26.13
N LEU A 398 14.91 -0.06 -25.24
CA LEU A 398 13.50 0.11 -25.56
C LEU A 398 13.18 1.59 -25.72
N ASP A 399 12.21 1.89 -26.57
CA ASP A 399 11.56 3.20 -26.54
C ASP A 399 10.75 3.39 -25.25
N ASP A 400 10.33 4.64 -25.00
CA ASP A 400 9.67 4.99 -23.74
C ASP A 400 8.30 4.32 -23.60
N LEU A 401 7.55 4.15 -24.69
CA LEU A 401 6.24 3.50 -24.65
C LEU A 401 6.39 2.01 -24.33
N GLU A 402 7.26 1.30 -25.03
CA GLU A 402 7.51 -0.12 -24.80
C GLU A 402 8.04 -0.37 -23.39
N TRP A 403 8.92 0.50 -22.89
CA TRP A 403 9.41 0.43 -21.51
C TRP A 403 8.26 0.58 -20.51
N ASP A 404 7.48 1.65 -20.61
CA ASP A 404 6.40 1.97 -19.66
C ASP A 404 5.33 0.86 -19.68
N VAL A 405 4.93 0.39 -20.86
CA VAL A 405 3.98 -0.73 -21.03
C VAL A 405 4.45 -1.98 -20.28
N LYS A 406 5.71 -2.37 -20.43
CA LYS A 406 6.26 -3.58 -19.79
C LYS A 406 6.50 -3.38 -18.30
N ALA A 407 6.98 -2.21 -17.89
CA ALA A 407 7.26 -1.89 -16.50
C ALA A 407 5.97 -1.83 -15.67
N TYR A 408 4.92 -1.19 -16.18
CA TYR A 408 3.62 -1.11 -15.53
C TYR A 408 2.92 -2.45 -15.45
N LEU A 409 2.97 -3.28 -16.51
CA LEU A 409 2.39 -4.63 -16.40
C LEU A 409 3.11 -5.46 -15.33
N ALA A 410 4.44 -5.40 -15.29
CA ALA A 410 5.23 -6.14 -14.30
C ALA A 410 4.94 -5.67 -12.87
N LEU A 411 4.99 -4.35 -12.61
CA LEU A 411 4.73 -3.80 -11.29
C LEU A 411 3.27 -3.94 -10.88
N GLY A 412 2.33 -3.58 -11.76
CA GLY A 412 0.90 -3.67 -11.51
C GLY A 412 0.46 -5.10 -11.23
N GLY A 413 0.91 -6.06 -12.04
CA GLY A 413 0.65 -7.47 -11.81
C GLY A 413 1.21 -7.97 -10.47
N ALA A 414 2.44 -7.55 -10.12
CA ALA A 414 3.03 -7.89 -8.83
C ALA A 414 2.25 -7.28 -7.65
N MET A 415 1.87 -6.00 -7.73
CA MET A 415 1.10 -5.33 -6.68
C MET A 415 -0.29 -5.94 -6.50
N HIS A 416 -0.94 -6.37 -7.59
CA HIS A 416 -2.21 -7.09 -7.56
C HIS A 416 -2.09 -8.43 -6.83
N ASP A 417 -1.07 -9.22 -7.15
CA ASP A 417 -0.81 -10.50 -6.47
C ASP A 417 -0.41 -10.31 -5.01
N VAL A 418 0.38 -9.28 -4.69
CA VAL A 418 0.70 -8.91 -3.31
C VAL A 418 -0.57 -8.56 -2.53
N ALA A 419 -1.49 -7.80 -3.11
CA ALA A 419 -2.76 -7.48 -2.48
C ALA A 419 -3.59 -8.75 -2.20
N ILE A 420 -3.67 -9.68 -3.16
CA ILE A 420 -4.33 -10.98 -3.00
C ILE A 420 -3.71 -11.78 -1.86
N ALA A 421 -2.40 -12.02 -1.90
CA ALA A 421 -1.71 -12.83 -0.91
C ALA A 421 -1.79 -12.20 0.50
N ALA A 422 -1.50 -10.90 0.63
CA ALA A 422 -1.51 -10.22 1.91
C ALA A 422 -2.91 -10.16 2.53
N TRP A 423 -3.95 -9.83 1.75
CA TRP A 423 -5.32 -9.77 2.30
C TRP A 423 -5.92 -11.14 2.57
N ALA A 424 -5.56 -12.16 1.77
CA ALA A 424 -5.95 -13.52 2.07
C ALA A 424 -5.41 -14.00 3.43
N VAL A 425 -4.11 -13.76 3.70
CA VAL A 425 -3.48 -14.05 4.99
C VAL A 425 -4.16 -13.24 6.10
N LYS A 426 -4.39 -11.94 5.90
CA LYS A 426 -5.05 -11.07 6.89
C LYS A 426 -6.47 -11.55 7.21
N GLY A 427 -7.28 -11.85 6.22
CA GLY A 427 -8.66 -12.31 6.44
C GLY A 427 -8.72 -13.70 7.06
N ARG A 428 -7.83 -14.61 6.65
CA ARG A 428 -7.75 -15.95 7.23
C ARG A 428 -7.34 -15.91 8.69
N TYR A 429 -6.24 -15.25 9.02
CA TYR A 429 -5.72 -15.27 10.39
C TYR A 429 -6.44 -14.29 11.29
N ASP A 430 -7.02 -13.24 10.71
CA ASP A 430 -7.85 -12.26 11.38
C ASP A 430 -7.18 -11.76 12.67
N TYR A 431 -5.90 -11.43 12.57
CA TYR A 431 -5.03 -11.26 13.72
C TYR A 431 -5.23 -9.90 14.39
N ILE A 432 -5.14 -9.89 15.72
CA ILE A 432 -5.33 -8.71 16.54
C ILE A 432 -4.33 -7.58 16.23
N ARG A 433 -4.74 -6.32 16.47
CA ARG A 433 -3.89 -5.13 16.33
C ARG A 433 -3.25 -4.71 17.67
N PRO A 434 -2.08 -4.02 17.65
CA PRO A 434 -1.35 -3.65 18.86
C PRO A 434 -2.19 -2.91 19.92
N ILE A 435 -3.02 -1.94 19.54
CA ILE A 435 -3.86 -1.20 20.49
C ILE A 435 -4.76 -2.13 21.33
N SER A 436 -5.40 -3.12 20.69
CA SER A 436 -6.28 -4.07 21.37
C SER A 436 -5.51 -5.07 22.21
N ALA A 437 -4.40 -5.59 21.69
CA ALA A 437 -3.53 -6.55 22.37
C ALA A 437 -2.88 -5.94 23.61
N ILE A 438 -2.24 -4.78 23.48
CA ILE A 438 -1.58 -4.08 24.58
C ILE A 438 -2.58 -3.72 25.68
N ARG A 439 -3.76 -3.17 25.32
CA ARG A 439 -4.80 -2.85 26.30
C ARG A 439 -5.37 -4.09 26.99
N TYR A 440 -5.52 -5.20 26.27
CA TYR A 440 -5.91 -6.47 26.87
C TYR A 440 -4.85 -6.95 27.87
N MET A 441 -3.59 -7.08 27.45
CA MET A 441 -2.50 -7.52 28.32
C MET A 441 -2.37 -6.64 29.57
N ALA A 442 -2.41 -5.31 29.41
CA ALA A 442 -2.35 -4.36 30.53
C ALA A 442 -3.51 -4.52 31.52
N SER A 443 -4.71 -4.91 31.04
CA SER A 443 -5.86 -5.13 31.91
C SER A 443 -5.75 -6.42 32.74
N MET A 444 -4.90 -7.36 32.31
CA MET A 444 -4.68 -8.61 33.01
C MET A 444 -3.62 -8.49 34.11
N GLY A 445 -2.76 -7.47 34.07
CA GLY A 445 -1.61 -7.29 34.96
C GLY A 445 -0.29 -7.63 34.26
N GLN A 446 0.66 -8.20 34.99
CA GLN A 446 2.02 -8.47 34.48
C GLN A 446 2.35 -9.97 34.38
N SER A 447 3.26 -10.37 33.50
CA SER A 447 3.60 -11.78 33.22
C SER A 447 5.03 -12.22 33.57
N THR A 448 5.82 -11.35 34.23
CA THR A 448 7.23 -11.60 34.59
C THR A 448 7.40 -12.18 36.00
N GLU A 449 6.80 -11.54 37.01
CA GLU A 449 6.98 -11.88 38.42
C GLU A 449 5.87 -12.79 38.93
N ARG A 450 6.08 -14.10 38.85
CA ARG A 450 5.08 -15.14 39.19
C ARG A 450 4.52 -15.11 40.61
N THR A 451 5.24 -14.49 41.55
CA THR A 451 4.83 -14.42 42.96
C THR A 451 4.09 -13.13 43.31
N ALA A 452 4.04 -12.16 42.40
CA ALA A 452 3.38 -10.89 42.66
C ALA A 452 1.84 -11.02 42.57
N PRO A 453 1.06 -10.22 43.32
CA PRO A 453 -0.40 -10.32 43.36
C PRO A 453 -1.10 -10.05 42.02
N ASP A 454 -0.47 -9.28 41.14
CA ASP A 454 -0.92 -8.87 39.81
C ASP A 454 -0.36 -9.75 38.68
N TYR A 455 0.24 -10.89 39.02
CA TYR A 455 0.71 -11.83 38.00
C TYR A 455 -0.45 -12.45 37.22
N HIS A 456 -0.36 -12.38 35.90
CA HIS A 456 -1.24 -13.08 35.00
C HIS A 456 -0.47 -13.62 33.77
N PRO A 457 -0.67 -14.87 33.34
CA PRO A 457 0.02 -15.43 32.17
C PRO A 457 -0.25 -14.66 30.87
N ALA A 458 -1.39 -13.98 30.78
CA ALA A 458 -1.76 -13.09 29.67
C ALA A 458 -1.31 -11.62 29.86
N GLY A 459 -0.64 -11.31 30.97
CA GLY A 459 -0.24 -9.94 31.32
C GLY A 459 0.94 -9.42 30.51
N LEU A 460 1.18 -8.12 30.61
CA LEU A 460 2.34 -7.46 30.02
C LEU A 460 3.66 -7.92 30.66
N PRO A 461 4.73 -8.16 29.89
CA PRO A 461 6.04 -8.47 30.46
C PRO A 461 6.67 -7.21 31.06
N LEU A 462 7.15 -7.31 32.30
CA LEU A 462 7.96 -6.23 32.89
C LEU A 462 9.34 -6.15 32.24
N ILE A 463 9.74 -4.94 31.87
CA ILE A 463 11.03 -4.56 31.28
C ILE A 463 11.51 -3.31 32.00
N ASP A 464 12.64 -3.40 32.70
CA ASP A 464 13.24 -2.31 33.47
C ASP A 464 13.37 -1.03 32.63
N GLY A 465 12.82 0.09 33.11
CA GLY A 465 12.79 1.38 32.41
C GLY A 465 11.78 1.52 31.26
N TYR A 466 11.05 0.47 30.90
CA TYR A 466 10.13 0.50 29.74
C TYR A 466 8.70 0.01 30.03
N ASP A 467 8.55 -1.13 30.70
CA ASP A 467 7.24 -1.68 31.12
C ASP A 467 7.36 -2.06 32.59
N GLU A 468 6.75 -1.25 33.42
CA GLU A 468 6.94 -1.31 34.86
C GLU A 468 5.60 -1.28 35.58
N ARG A 469 5.65 -1.56 36.88
CA ARG A 469 4.50 -1.36 37.75
C ARG A 469 4.49 0.07 38.26
N VAL A 470 3.30 0.65 38.32
CA VAL A 470 3.06 1.86 39.10
C VAL A 470 3.12 1.48 40.58
N GLU A 471 3.97 2.15 41.34
CA GLU A 471 4.13 1.94 42.78
C GLU A 471 3.57 3.13 43.57
N GLU A 472 3.34 2.94 44.87
CA GLU A 472 2.99 4.04 45.77
C GLU A 472 4.06 5.14 45.73
N GLY A 473 3.63 6.38 45.44
CA GLY A 473 4.53 7.53 45.29
C GLY A 473 5.07 7.74 43.87
N ASP A 474 4.76 6.85 42.93
CA ASP A 474 5.02 7.06 41.50
C ASP A 474 4.22 8.28 40.99
N PRO A 475 4.78 9.14 40.13
CA PRO A 475 4.04 10.24 39.50
C PRO A 475 2.75 9.80 38.78
N LEU A 476 2.67 8.55 38.34
CA LEU A 476 1.51 7.94 37.68
C LEU A 476 0.56 7.24 38.64
N ALA A 477 0.84 7.17 39.95
CA ALA A 477 -0.04 6.54 40.94
C ALA A 477 -1.42 7.22 41.03
N GLY A 478 -1.49 8.50 40.66
CA GLY A 478 -2.67 9.34 40.77
C GLY A 478 -2.84 9.92 42.20
N PRO A 479 -3.71 10.93 42.38
CA PRO A 479 -3.88 11.61 43.66
C PRO A 479 -4.34 10.72 44.82
N GLU A 480 -5.01 9.60 44.52
CA GLU A 480 -5.55 8.65 45.49
C GLU A 480 -4.86 7.28 45.42
N ASN A 481 -3.69 7.17 44.77
CA ASN A 481 -3.05 5.89 44.42
C ASN A 481 -3.98 4.97 43.59
N GLU A 482 -4.91 5.53 42.81
CA GLU A 482 -5.88 4.78 42.03
C GLU A 482 -5.27 3.98 40.86
N HIS A 483 -3.97 4.14 40.61
CA HIS A 483 -3.20 3.42 39.61
C HIS A 483 -2.11 2.52 40.20
N ASP A 484 -1.97 2.46 41.52
CA ASP A 484 -1.05 1.52 42.19
C ASP A 484 -1.29 0.08 41.73
N GLY A 485 -0.22 -0.64 41.43
CA GLY A 485 -0.25 -2.01 40.92
C GLY A 485 -0.65 -2.16 39.44
N LYS A 486 -0.94 -1.08 38.71
CA LYS A 486 -1.15 -1.14 37.26
C LYS A 486 0.17 -1.12 36.50
N ASN A 487 0.16 -1.61 35.25
CA ASN A 487 1.28 -1.41 34.33
C ASN A 487 1.36 0.04 33.85
N LYS A 488 2.58 0.57 33.78
CA LYS A 488 2.95 1.80 33.07
C LYS A 488 3.90 1.47 31.92
N LEU A 489 3.68 2.11 30.78
CA LEU A 489 4.47 1.91 29.56
C LEU A 489 5.24 3.18 29.24
N TYR A 490 6.52 3.04 28.94
CA TYR A 490 7.34 4.09 28.36
C TYR A 490 7.09 4.15 26.85
N ALA A 491 6.24 5.10 26.46
CA ALA A 491 5.75 5.26 25.10
C ALA A 491 5.66 6.75 24.77
N TRP A 492 5.67 7.09 23.47
CA TRP A 492 5.45 8.47 23.06
C TRP A 492 4.01 8.90 23.42
N ARG A 493 3.91 10.06 24.07
CA ARG A 493 2.65 10.57 24.62
C ARG A 493 1.70 11.10 23.54
N GLY A 494 2.20 11.27 22.32
CA GLY A 494 1.43 11.76 21.18
C GLY A 494 1.51 13.28 20.99
N PRO A 495 0.88 13.77 19.91
CA PRO A 495 1.01 15.16 19.46
C PRO A 495 0.40 16.18 20.43
N ASP A 496 -0.58 15.80 21.25
CA ASP A 496 -1.20 16.69 22.25
C ASP A 496 -0.23 17.17 23.34
N PHE A 497 0.94 16.54 23.45
CA PHE A 497 2.00 16.90 24.38
C PHE A 497 3.15 17.67 23.73
N ILE A 498 2.99 18.06 22.46
CA ILE A 498 3.90 18.97 21.76
C ILE A 498 3.41 20.40 22.01
N GLU A 499 4.24 21.21 22.68
CA GLU A 499 3.90 22.62 23.00
C GLU A 499 3.87 23.50 21.74
N ASP A 500 4.80 23.29 20.81
CA ASP A 500 4.89 23.99 19.52
C ASP A 500 5.24 22.98 18.42
N PRO A 501 4.31 22.64 17.50
CA PRO A 501 4.57 21.69 16.42
C PRO A 501 5.45 22.26 15.30
N ASP A 502 5.72 23.57 15.27
CA ASP A 502 6.52 24.24 14.25
C ASP A 502 8.02 24.41 14.65
N ILE A 503 8.41 23.96 15.85
CA ILE A 503 9.78 24.10 16.40
C ILE A 503 10.53 22.77 16.44
#